data_AF-A0A937LN82-F1
#
_entry.id   AF-A0A937LN82-F1
#
_cell.length_a   1.000
_cell.length_b   1.000
_cell.length_c   1.000
_cell.angle_alpha   90.00
_cell.angle_beta   90.00
_cell.angle_gamma   90.00
#
_symmetry.space_group_name_H-M   'P 1'
#
loop_
_entity.id
_entity.type
_entity.pdbx_description
1 polymer ?
#
loop_
_entity_poly.entity_id
_entity_poly.type
_entity_poly.pdbx_seq_one_letter_code
_entity_poly.pdbx_strand_id
1 'polypeptide(L)' 'MKLLFQKFGKINTSVLFLCILFSVLELVGHRHGETSIEDFPFFPAFFGFISCIVIFKLGVSLRAFLMKDEDYYDK' A
#
# COMPACT_ATOMS: atom_id res chain seq x y z
N MET A 1 -4.06 18.91 -16.83
CA MET A 1 -3.32 17.72 -17.34
C MET A 1 -1.94 18.04 -17.90
N LYS A 2 -1.78 19.05 -18.79
CA LYS A 2 -0.45 19.46 -19.33
C LYS A 2 0.59 19.83 -18.27
N LEU A 3 0.17 20.42 -17.14
CA LEU A 3 1.08 20.81 -16.04
C LEU A 3 1.67 19.61 -15.27
N LEU A 4 0.90 18.53 -15.11
CA LEU A 4 1.33 17.29 -14.44
C LEU A 4 2.37 16.53 -15.27
N PHE A 5 2.14 16.47 -16.59
CA PHE A 5 3.04 15.81 -17.55
C PHE A 5 4.46 16.39 -17.55
N GLN A 6 4.59 17.71 -17.44
CA GLN A 6 5.89 18.42 -17.41
C GLN A 6 6.70 18.12 -16.14
N LYS A 7 6.04 17.87 -15.01
CA LYS A 7 6.71 17.80 -13.70
C LYS A 7 7.06 16.38 -13.26
N PHE A 8 6.25 15.39 -13.64
CA PHE A 8 6.38 14.01 -13.16
C PHE A 8 6.80 13.01 -14.24
N GLY A 9 6.80 13.40 -15.52
CA GLY A 9 7.07 12.49 -16.63
C GLY A 9 5.86 11.66 -17.08
N LYS A 10 5.97 11.08 -18.28
CA LYS A 10 4.85 10.42 -18.99
C LYS A 10 4.31 9.18 -18.25
N ILE A 11 5.19 8.37 -17.67
CA ILE A 11 4.82 7.14 -16.96
C ILE A 11 4.06 7.46 -15.67
N ASN A 12 4.61 8.33 -14.83
CA ASN A 12 3.98 8.71 -13.55
C ASN A 12 2.61 9.34 -13.75
N THR A 13 2.45 10.16 -14.81
CA THR A 13 1.15 10.76 -15.15
C THR A 13 0.13 9.69 -15.57
N SER A 14 0.57 8.67 -16.32
CA SER A 14 -0.28 7.55 -16.71
C SER A 14 -0.74 6.72 -15.50
N VAL A 15 0.17 6.44 -14.57
CA VAL A 15 -0.16 5.70 -13.33
C VAL A 15 -1.13 6.51 -12.49
N LEU A 16 -0.90 7.82 -12.32
CA LEU A 16 -1.79 8.69 -11.56
C LEU A 16 -3.20 8.73 -12.17
N PHE A 17 -3.29 8.78 -13.50
CA PHE A 17 -4.58 8.72 -14.20
C PHE A 17 -5.31 7.40 -13.93
N LEU A 18 -4.59 6.27 -13.96
CA LEU A 18 -5.16 4.95 -13.68
C LEU A 18 -5.66 4.86 -12.23
N CYS A 19 -4.91 5.38 -11.26
CA CYS A 19 -5.32 5.42 -9.85
C CYS A 19 -6.62 6.22 -9.68
N ILE A 20 -6.73 7.39 -10.31
CA ILE A 20 -7.95 8.21 -10.26
C ILE A 20 -9.13 7.47 -10.91
N LEU A 21 -8.91 6.85 -12.07
CA LEU A 21 -9.94 6.09 -12.77
C LEU A 21 -10.48 4.95 -11.89
N PHE A 22 -9.60 4.15 -11.30
CA PHE A 22 -10.01 3.05 -10.42
C PHE A 22 -10.69 3.56 -9.16
N SER A 23 -10.25 4.69 -8.62
CA SER A 23 -10.91 5.31 -7.47
C SER A 23 -12.35 5.72 -7.78
N VAL A 24 -12.62 6.24 -8.99
CA VAL A 24 -13.98 6.59 -9.41
C VAL A 24 -14.83 5.34 -9.64
N LEU A 25 -14.26 4.29 -10.23
CA LEU A 25 -14.97 3.02 -10.44
C LEU A 25 -15.38 2.36 -9.12
N GLU A 26 -14.58 2.50 -8.07
CA GLU A 26 -14.89 1.96 -6.75
C GLU A 26 -16.13 2.60 -6.11
N LEU A 27 -16.45 3.86 -6.45
CA LEU A 27 -17.67 4.52 -5.97
C LEU A 27 -18.94 3.99 -6.64
N VAL A 28 -18.82 3.34 -7.80
CA VAL A 28 -19.95 2.77 -8.54
C VAL A 28 -20.25 1.34 -8.10
N GLY A 29 -19.22 0.58 -7.72
CA GLY A 29 -19.38 -0.78 -7.25
C GLY A 29 -19.82 -0.83 -5.79
N HIS A 30 -21.06 -1.27 -5.52
CA HIS A 30 -21.43 -1.69 -4.17
C HIS A 30 -20.69 -2.98 -3.84
N ARG A 31 -19.68 -2.87 -2.98
CA ARG A 31 -18.96 -4.02 -2.45
C ARG A 31 -19.73 -4.53 -1.23
N HIS A 32 -20.02 -5.82 -1.19
CA HIS A 32 -20.50 -6.46 0.04
C HIS A 32 -19.29 -6.81 0.88
N GLY A 33 -19.01 -6.02 1.91
CA GLY A 33 -18.10 -6.41 2.96
C GLY A 33 -18.70 -7.52 3.81
N GLU A 34 -17.87 -8.44 4.30
CA GLU A 34 -18.31 -9.42 5.31
C GLU A 34 -18.43 -8.74 6.69
N THR A 35 -17.77 -7.59 6.85
CA THR A 35 -17.76 -6.80 8.07
C THR A 35 -18.15 -5.34 7.77
N SER A 36 -18.81 -4.66 8.70
CA SER A 36 -19.32 -3.28 8.51
C SER A 36 -18.23 -2.24 8.23
N ILE A 37 -16.96 -2.58 8.47
CA ILE A 37 -15.79 -1.72 8.18
C ILE A 37 -15.38 -1.83 6.70
N GLU A 38 -15.61 -2.99 6.07
CA GLU A 38 -15.28 -3.23 4.67
C GLU A 38 -16.20 -2.50 3.69
N ASP A 39 -17.38 -2.07 4.16
CA ASP A 39 -18.31 -1.25 3.37
C ASP A 39 -17.83 0.20 3.22
N PHE A 40 -16.76 0.58 3.92
CA PHE A 40 -16.18 1.91 3.79
C PHE A 40 -15.59 2.13 2.38
N PRO A 41 -15.86 3.28 1.73
CA PRO A 41 -15.30 3.57 0.42
C PRO A 41 -13.77 3.58 0.46
N PHE A 42 -13.13 3.03 -0.56
CA PHE A 42 -11.66 2.90 -0.64
C PHE A 42 -11.03 2.00 0.42
N PHE A 43 -11.83 1.23 1.19
CA PHE A 43 -11.29 0.30 2.18
C PHE A 43 -10.18 -0.59 1.63
N PRO A 44 -10.32 -1.30 0.49
CA PRO A 44 -9.26 -2.19 0.01
C PRO A 44 -7.99 -1.43 -0.40
N ALA A 45 -8.11 -0.22 -0.93
CA ALA A 45 -6.96 0.62 -1.26
C ALA A 45 -6.16 1.01 0.01
N PHE A 46 -6.85 1.52 1.04
CA PHE A 46 -6.21 1.87 2.30
C PHE A 46 -5.68 0.64 3.04
N PHE A 47 -6.50 -0.41 3.14
CA PHE A 47 -6.13 -1.64 3.82
C PHE A 47 -4.90 -2.28 3.19
N GLY A 48 -4.85 -2.38 1.85
CA GLY A 48 -3.70 -2.92 1.14
C GLY A 48 -2.43 -2.09 1.36
N PHE A 49 -2.54 -0.76 1.27
CA PHE A 49 -1.41 0.14 1.47
C PHE A 49 -0.86 0.09 2.90
N ILE A 50 -1.74 0.17 3.91
CA ILE A 50 -1.35 0.11 5.33
C ILE A 50 -0.80 -1.28 5.67
N SER A 51 -1.43 -2.35 5.19
CA SER A 51 -0.95 -3.72 5.40
C SER A 51 0.47 -3.90 4.85
N CYS A 52 0.76 -3.34 3.67
CA CYS A 52 2.10 -3.37 3.10
C CYS A 52 3.12 -2.70 4.02
N ILE A 53 2.84 -1.47 4.49
CA ILE A 53 3.71 -0.75 5.45
C ILE A 53 3.92 -1.55 6.73
N VAL A 54 2.85 -2.14 7.27
CA VAL A 54 2.90 -2.95 8.50
C VAL A 54 3.79 -4.17 8.29
N ILE A 55 3.61 -4.92 7.19
CA ILE A 55 4.43 -6.10 6.87
C ILE A 55 5.91 -5.72 6.72
N PHE A 56 6.21 -4.62 6.03
CA PHE A 56 7.59 -4.14 5.90
C PHE A 56 8.19 -3.80 7.27
N LYS A 57 7.46 -3.06 8.12
CA LYS A 57 7.91 -2.72 9.47
C LYS A 57 8.10 -3.95 10.35
N LEU A 58 7.18 -4.91 10.28
CA LEU A 58 7.30 -6.17 10.99
C LEU A 58 8.54 -6.93 10.52
N GLY A 59 8.79 -7.03 9.21
CA GLY A 59 10.00 -7.67 8.68
C GLY A 59 11.30 -7.04 9.19
N VAL A 60 11.37 -5.70 9.24
CA VAL A 60 12.51 -4.99 9.82
C VAL A 60 12.64 -5.25 11.33
N SER A 61 11.52 -5.26 12.06
CA SER A 61 11.52 -5.57 13.49
C SER A 61 11.94 -7.01 13.78
N LEU A 62 11.49 -7.97 12.96
CA LEU A 62 11.88 -9.36 13.04
C LEU A 62 13.38 -9.53 12.79
N ARG A 63 13.97 -8.77 11.85
CA ARG A 63 15.42 -8.74 11.66
C ARG A 63 16.13 -8.33 12.96
N ALA A 64 15.68 -7.27 13.62
CA ALA A 64 16.29 -6.83 14.87
C ALA A 64 16.10 -7.84 16.01
N PHE A 65 14.97 -8.53 16.06
CA PHE A 65 14.67 -9.52 17.10
C PHE A 65 15.38 -10.87 16.91
N LEU A 66 15.51 -11.33 15.66
CA LEU A 66 16.07 -12.65 15.33
C LEU A 66 17.57 -12.62 15.08
N MET A 67 18.15 -11.44 14.80
CA MET A 67 19.58 -11.32 14.62
C MET A 67 20.28 -11.71 15.91
N LYS A 68 21.11 -12.75 15.82
CA LYS A 68 21.83 -13.32 16.95
C LYS A 68 23.13 -12.57 17.16
N ASP A 69 23.64 -12.58 18.40
CA ASP A 69 24.93 -11.98 18.72
C ASP A 69 26.04 -12.57 17.84
N GLU A 70 26.99 -11.72 17.43
CA GLU A 70 28.12 -12.09 16.56
C GLU A 70 28.94 -13.22 17.20
N ASP A 71 29.13 -13.17 18.52
CA ASP A 71 29.92 -14.14 19.29
C ASP A 71 29.14 -15.42 19.66
N TYR A 72 27.97 -15.67 19.05
CA TYR A 72 27.13 -16.81 19.46
C TYR A 72 27.81 -18.17 19.24
N TYR A 73 28.63 -18.30 18.19
CA TYR A 73 29.30 -19.56 17.84
C TYR A 73 30.70 -19.70 18.44
N ASP A 74 31.22 -18.63 19.05
CA ASP A 74 32.52 -18.62 19.73
C ASP A 74 32.42 -19.04 21.20
N LYS A 75 31.22 -19.41 21.66
CA LYS A 75 30.93 -19.95 23.00
C LYS A 75 30.71 -21.45 22.97
#